data_AF-A0A8S2U5X2-F1
#
_entry.id   AF-A0A8S2U5X2-F1
#
_cell.length_a   1.000
_cell.length_b   1.000
_cell.length_c   1.000
_cell.angle_alpha   90.00
_cell.angle_beta   90.00
_cell.angle_gamma   90.00
#
_symmetry.space_group_name_H-M   'P 1'
#
loop_
_entity.id
_entity.type
_entity.pdbx_description
1 polymer ?
#
loop_
_entity_poly.entity_id
_entity_poly.type
_entity_poly.pdbx_seq_one_letter_code
_entity_poly.pdbx_strand_id
1 'polypeptide(L)'
;MESSSDLRSMIEQTLTMIITPDQQLIEKGQTQLQALELLDTYALALTEISIDNKRDISIRQLAGVLLRKYVSKHWTKDIENFIEPEVPEQ
;
A
#
# COMPACT_ATOMS: atom_id res chain seq x y z
N MET A 1 -17.35 5.84 6.30
CA MET A 1 -16.08 5.38 6.91
C MET A 1 -15.83 4.01 6.32
N GLU A 2 -14.90 3.90 5.36
CA GLU A 2 -14.42 2.58 4.93
C GLU A 2 -13.86 1.87 6.16
N SER A 3 -14.26 0.62 6.40
CA SER A 3 -13.70 -0.12 7.51
C SER A 3 -12.24 -0.45 7.18
N SER A 4 -11.36 -0.48 8.18
CA SER A 4 -9.95 -0.87 7.99
C SER A 4 -9.81 -2.23 7.28
N SER A 5 -10.78 -3.12 7.44
CA SER A 5 -10.88 -4.41 6.73
C SER A 5 -11.18 -4.26 5.23
N ASP A 6 -11.95 -3.26 4.83
CA ASP A 6 -12.31 -3.01 3.43
C ASP A 6 -11.09 -2.50 2.66
N LEU A 7 -10.37 -1.52 3.22
CA LEU A 7 -9.15 -0.98 2.62
C LEU A 7 -8.09 -2.07 2.44
N ARG A 8 -7.88 -2.89 3.48
CA ARG A 8 -6.96 -4.02 3.39
C ARG A 8 -7.33 -4.95 2.24
N SER A 9 -8.61 -5.29 2.10
CA SER A 9 -9.10 -6.16 1.03
C SER A 9 -8.91 -5.52 -0.35
N MET A 10 -9.12 -4.22 -0.48
CA MET A 10 -8.87 -3.47 -1.71
C MET A 10 -7.40 -3.48 -2.09
N ILE A 11 -6.49 -3.22 -1.13
CA ILE A 11 -5.04 -3.30 -1.35
C ILE A 11 -4.67 -4.71 -1.80
N GLU A 12 -5.11 -5.77 -1.12
CA GLU A 12 -4.80 -7.16 -1.51
C GLU A 12 -5.25 -7.46 -2.96
N GLN A 13 -6.43 -6.99 -3.37
CA GLN A 13 -6.91 -7.11 -4.75
C GLN A 13 -6.06 -6.32 -5.74
N THR A 14 -5.67 -5.08 -5.40
CA THR A 14 -4.80 -4.24 -6.22
C THR A 14 -3.42 -4.85 -6.39
N LEU A 15 -2.82 -5.38 -5.33
CA LEU A 15 -1.54 -6.08 -5.39
C LEU A 15 -1.63 -7.34 -6.27
N THR A 16 -2.74 -8.06 -6.19
CA THR A 16 -2.99 -9.23 -7.06
C THR A 16 -3.01 -8.84 -8.53
N MET A 17 -3.64 -7.71 -8.89
CA MET A 17 -3.64 -7.21 -10.27
C MET A 17 -2.23 -6.88 -10.77
N ILE A 18 -1.40 -6.25 -9.94
CA ILE A 18 -0.03 -5.81 -10.29
C ILE A 18 0.91 -6.98 -10.57
N ILE A 19 0.69 -8.15 -9.94
CA ILE A 19 1.54 -9.33 -10.14
C ILE A 19 1.05 -10.27 -11.25
N THR A 20 -0.06 -9.93 -11.93
CA THR A 20 -0.52 -10.71 -13.08
C THR A 20 0.32 -10.41 -14.33
N PRO A 21 0.34 -11.30 -15.34
CA PRO A 21 1.01 -11.04 -16.62
C PRO A 21 0.17 -10.15 -17.57
N ASP A 22 -0.97 -9.61 -17.13
CA ASP A 22 -1.85 -8.79 -17.96
C ASP A 22 -1.53 -7.30 -17.79
N GLN A 23 -0.99 -6.68 -18.85
CA GLN A 23 -0.59 -5.28 -18.85
C GLN A 23 -1.73 -4.31 -18.49
N GLN A 24 -2.97 -4.59 -18.90
CA GLN A 24 -4.11 -3.72 -18.59
C GLN A 24 -4.47 -3.79 -17.11
N LEU A 25 -4.39 -4.99 -16.51
CA LEU A 25 -4.59 -5.17 -15.08
C LEU A 25 -3.47 -4.52 -14.26
N ILE A 26 -2.22 -4.60 -14.72
CA ILE A 26 -1.09 -3.93 -14.08
C ILE A 26 -1.31 -2.41 -14.05
N GLU A 27 -1.63 -1.80 -15.19
CA GLU A 27 -1.86 -0.35 -15.30
C GLU A 27 -3.02 0.12 -14.42
N LYS A 28 -4.12 -0.64 -14.43
CA LYS A 28 -5.26 -0.40 -13.55
C LYS A 28 -4.86 -0.51 -12.08
N GLY A 29 -4.11 -1.55 -11.72
CA GLY A 29 -3.63 -1.77 -10.36
C GLY A 29 -2.72 -0.65 -9.88
N GLN A 30 -1.77 -0.19 -10.70
CA GLN A 30 -0.90 0.94 -10.38
C GLN A 30 -1.68 2.23 -10.16
N THR A 31 -2.67 2.50 -11.02
CA THR A 31 -3.54 3.69 -10.88
C THR A 31 -4.36 3.64 -9.60
N GLN A 32 -4.93 2.47 -9.26
CA GLN A 32 -5.65 2.30 -8.00
C GLN A 32 -4.73 2.47 -6.80
N LEU A 33 -3.51 1.93 -6.86
CA LEU A 33 -2.56 2.02 -5.76
C LEU A 33 -2.19 3.46 -5.43
N GLN A 34 -2.05 4.33 -6.44
CA GLN A 34 -1.81 5.76 -6.24
C GLN A 34 -2.97 6.45 -5.50
N ALA A 35 -4.21 6.06 -5.77
CA ALA A 35 -5.37 6.60 -5.07
C ALA A 35 -5.44 6.08 -3.61
N LEU A 36 -5.10 4.81 -3.39
CA LEU A 36 -5.08 4.20 -2.06
C LEU A 36 -3.97 4.77 -1.16
N GLU A 37 -2.84 5.18 -1.74
CA GLU A 37 -1.69 5.78 -1.03
C GLU A 37 -2.06 7.06 -0.25
N LEU A 38 -3.13 7.76 -0.67
CA LEU A 38 -3.61 8.99 -0.03
C LEU A 38 -4.50 8.74 1.20
N LEU A 39 -4.84 7.49 1.51
CA LEU A 39 -5.73 7.14 2.63
C LEU A 39 -4.93 6.98 3.93
N ASP A 40 -5.43 7.56 5.02
CA ASP A 40 -4.74 7.59 6.33
C ASP A 40 -4.33 6.22 6.87
N THR A 41 -5.08 5.17 6.53
CA THR A 41 -4.84 3.80 7.01
C THR A 41 -4.07 2.92 6.02
N TYR A 42 -3.56 3.49 4.93
CA TYR A 42 -2.81 2.77 3.90
C TYR A 42 -1.57 2.08 4.46
N ALA A 43 -0.73 2.80 5.21
CA ALA A 43 0.49 2.24 5.80
C ALA A 43 0.19 1.14 6.84
N LEU A 44 -0.89 1.30 7.61
CA LEU A 44 -1.35 0.29 8.55
C LEU A 44 -1.76 -1.00 7.82
N ALA A 45 -2.58 -0.88 6.78
CA ALA A 45 -3.00 -2.03 5.99
C ALA A 45 -1.82 -2.74 5.29
N LEU A 46 -0.86 -1.99 4.75
CA LEU A 46 0.37 -2.58 4.20
C LEU A 46 1.18 -3.32 5.26
N THR A 47 1.27 -2.77 6.47
CA THR A 47 1.95 -3.41 7.60
C THR A 47 1.28 -4.74 7.94
N GLU A 48 -0.06 -4.74 8.13
CA GLU A 48 -0.84 -5.94 8.42
C GLU A 48 -0.66 -7.03 7.36
N ILE A 49 -0.71 -6.66 6.07
CA ILE A 49 -0.50 -7.60 4.96
C ILE A 49 0.91 -8.18 5.01
N SER A 50 1.94 -7.35 5.25
CA SER A 50 3.34 -7.79 5.21
C SER A 50 3.68 -8.82 6.30
N ILE A 51 3.05 -8.70 7.48
CA ILE A 51 3.29 -9.57 8.64
C ILE A 51 2.34 -10.79 8.68
N ASP A 52 1.26 -10.81 7.88
CA ASP A 52 0.31 -11.93 7.86
C ASP A 52 0.92 -13.16 7.16
N ASN A 53 1.41 -14.10 7.98
CA ASN A 53 2.02 -15.35 7.51
C ASN A 53 1.05 -16.30 6.78
N LYS A 54 -0.26 -16.03 6.77
CA LYS A 54 -1.25 -16.81 6.01
C LYS A 54 -1.39 -16.34 4.56
N ARG A 55 -0.81 -15.19 4.20
CA ARG A 55 -0.86 -14.63 2.84
C ARG A 55 0.27 -15.15 1.96
N ASP A 56 0.01 -15.14 0.65
CA ASP A 56 1.00 -15.49 -0.36
C ASP A 56 2.25 -14.62 -0.22
N ILE A 57 3.43 -15.24 -0.32
CA ILE A 57 4.70 -14.55 -0.14
C ILE A 57 4.88 -13.38 -1.11
N SER A 58 4.37 -13.49 -2.33
CA SER A 58 4.49 -12.45 -3.36
C SER A 58 3.72 -11.20 -2.97
N ILE A 59 2.51 -11.38 -2.42
CA ILE A 59 1.68 -10.27 -1.91
C ILE A 59 2.35 -9.61 -0.71
N ARG A 60 2.86 -10.41 0.23
CA ARG A 60 3.57 -9.92 1.42
C ARG A 60 4.83 -9.14 1.06
N GLN A 61 5.64 -9.66 0.13
CA GLN A 61 6.86 -9.03 -0.37
C GLN A 61 6.53 -7.68 -1.01
N LEU A 62 5.53 -7.65 -1.89
CA LEU A 62 5.12 -6.41 -2.55
C LEU A 62 4.59 -5.38 -1.54
N ALA A 63 3.77 -5.80 -0.56
CA ALA A 63 3.30 -4.94 0.51
C ALA A 63 4.46 -4.34 1.33
N GLY A 64 5.48 -5.15 1.66
CA GLY A 64 6.67 -4.67 2.37
C GLY A 64 7.51 -3.67 1.55
N VAL A 65 7.65 -3.90 0.23
CA VAL A 65 8.33 -2.96 -0.67
C VAL A 65 7.57 -1.62 -0.74
N LEU A 66 6.24 -1.67 -0.83
CA LEU A 66 5.40 -0.48 -0.86
C LEU A 66 5.42 0.26 0.47
N LEU A 67 5.39 -0.46 1.60
CA LEU A 67 5.49 0.14 2.93
C LEU A 67 6.82 0.89 3.08
N ARG A 68 7.93 0.27 2.66
CA ARG A 68 9.24 0.94 2.68
C ARG A 68 9.26 2.21 1.82
N LYS A 69 8.67 2.16 0.61
CA LYS A 69 8.56 3.33 -0.27
C LYS A 69 7.70 4.43 0.35
N TYR A 70 6.58 4.05 0.96
CA TYR A 70 5.68 4.97 1.63
C TYR A 70 6.38 5.69 2.78
N VAL A 71 7.03 4.94 3.69
CA VAL A 71 7.81 5.50 4.80
C VAL A 71 8.90 6.45 4.29
N SER A 72 9.57 6.14 3.19
CA SER A 72 10.61 7.03 2.65
C SER A 72 10.10 8.37 2.11
N LYS A 73 8.78 8.52 1.91
CA LYS A 73 8.15 9.72 1.33
C LYS A 73 7.21 10.44 2.29
N HIS A 74 6.53 9.71 3.15
CA HIS A 74 5.39 10.21 3.93
C HIS A 74 5.68 10.28 5.44
N TRP A 75 6.81 9.76 5.92
CA TRP A 75 7.04 9.59 7.36
C TRP A 75 7.20 10.90 8.14
N THR A 76 7.97 11.84 7.62
CA THR A 76 8.10 13.16 8.23
C THR A 76 8.48 14.22 7.21
N LYS A 77 7.99 15.45 7.41
CA LYS A 77 8.31 16.63 6.59
C LYS A 77 9.79 16.98 6.54
N ASP A 78 10.59 16.47 7.46
CA ASP A 78 12.03 16.70 7.53
C ASP A 78 12.84 15.85 6.51
N ILE A 79 12.20 14.91 5.79
CA ILE A 79 12.87 14.07 4.78
C ILE A 79 12.98 14.81 3.44
N GLU A 80 14.15 14.68 2.79
CA GLU A 80 14.35 15.14 1.42
C GLU A 80 13.41 14.41 0.44
N ASN A 81 12.64 15.17 -0.34
CA ASN A 81 11.57 14.67 -1.23
C ASN A 81 10.32 14.13 -0.51
N PHE A 82 10.00 14.64 0.67
CA PHE A 82 8.72 14.39 1.33
C PHE A 82 7.52 14.67 0.40
N ILE A 83 6.51 13.80 0.47
CA ILE A 83 5.25 13.91 -0.26
C ILE A 83 4.13 13.85 0.79
N GLU A 84 3.18 14.77 0.74
CA GLU A 84 1.97 14.70 1.57
C GLU A 84 1.13 13.45 1.22
N PRO A 85 0.44 12.82 2.18
CA PRO A 85 0.28 13.23 3.58
C PRO A 85 1.46 12.80 4.47
N GLU A 86 1.65 13.51 5.59
CA GLU A 86 2.50 13.04 6.70
C GLU A 86 1.77 11.93 7.46
N VAL A 87 2.49 10.89 7.87
CA VAL A 87 1.92 9.81 8.70
C VAL A 87 1.42 10.42 10.01
N PRO A 88 0.13 10.20 10.40
CA PRO A 88 -0.39 10.74 11.64
C PRO A 88 0.38 10.19 12.86
N GLU A 89 0.79 11.07 13.77
CA GLU A 89 1.17 10.66 15.13
C GLU A 89 -0.10 10.10 15.81
N GLN A 90 -0.12 8.79 16.09
CA GLN A 90 -1.23 8.14 16.78
C GLN A 90 -1.28 8.49 18.26
#